data_AF-A0A376MGT8-F1
#
_entry.id   AF-A0A376MGT8-F1
#
_cell.length_a   1.000
_cell.length_b   1.000
_cell.length_c   1.000
_cell.angle_alpha   90.00
_cell.angle_beta   90.00
_cell.angle_gamma   90.00
#
_symmetry.space_group_name_H-M   'P 1'
#
loop_
_entity.id
_entity.type
_entity.pdbx_description
1 polymer ?
#
loop_
_entity_poly.entity_id
_entity_poly.type
_entity_poly.pdbx_seq_one_letter_code
_entity_poly.pdbx_strand_id
1 'polypeptide(L)'
;MATTHLDVCAVVPAAGFGRRMQTECPKQYLSIGNQTILEHSVHALLAHPRVKHVVIAISPGDSRFAQLPLANHPQITVVDGGDERADSVLAGLKAAGDAQWVLVHDAARPCLHQDDLARLLALIETSRTGGILAAPVRDTMKRAEPGKNAICSYR
;
A
#
# COMPACT_ATOMS: atom_id res chain seq x y z
N MET A 1 -8.17 5.46 -23.85
CA MET A 1 -9.25 4.49 -23.55
C MET A 1 -10.13 5.11 -22.49
N ALA A 2 -11.45 5.10 -22.67
CA ALA A 2 -12.37 5.69 -21.69
C ALA A 2 -12.30 4.88 -20.38
N THR A 3 -12.03 5.54 -19.25
CA THR A 3 -12.11 4.95 -17.92
C THR A 3 -13.56 4.60 -17.62
N THR A 4 -13.82 3.35 -17.23
CA THR A 4 -15.14 2.92 -16.79
C THR A 4 -15.32 3.26 -15.31
N HIS A 5 -16.57 3.43 -14.84
CA HIS A 5 -16.89 3.70 -13.42
C HIS A 5 -16.36 2.62 -12.45
N LEU A 6 -15.98 1.45 -12.97
CA LEU A 6 -15.47 0.33 -12.18
C LEU A 6 -13.94 0.20 -12.19
N ASP A 7 -13.25 1.03 -12.98
CA ASP A 7 -11.79 0.98 -13.06
C ASP A 7 -11.17 1.61 -11.82
N VAL A 8 -10.22 0.87 -11.22
CA VAL A 8 -9.51 1.25 -10.01
C VAL A 8 -8.04 1.43 -10.33
N CYS A 9 -7.49 2.54 -9.84
CA CYS A 9 -6.05 2.73 -9.76
C CYS A 9 -5.58 2.38 -8.35
N ALA A 10 -4.52 1.59 -8.21
CA ALA A 10 -3.90 1.32 -6.94
C ALA A 10 -2.69 2.22 -6.71
N VAL A 11 -2.46 2.64 -5.48
CA VAL A 11 -1.27 3.39 -5.07
C VAL A 11 -0.55 2.62 -3.97
N VAL A 12 0.73 2.35 -4.19
CA VAL A 12 1.58 1.57 -3.29
C VAL A 12 2.73 2.45 -2.78
N PRO A 13 2.63 3.02 -1.56
CA PRO A 13 3.75 3.74 -0.95
C PRO A 13 4.85 2.75 -0.57
N ALA A 14 5.99 2.86 -1.26
CA ALA A 14 7.18 2.01 -1.11
C ALA A 14 8.48 2.82 -0.87
N ALA A 15 8.40 4.14 -0.63
CA ALA A 15 9.55 5.02 -0.42
C ALA A 15 10.19 4.91 0.98
N GLY A 16 9.57 4.18 1.90
CA GLY A 16 10.05 4.10 3.28
C GLY A 16 11.32 3.25 3.44
N PHE A 17 12.33 3.78 4.12
CA PHE A 17 13.60 3.09 4.39
C PHE A 17 13.53 1.99 5.47
N GLY A 18 12.38 1.79 6.11
CA GLY A 18 12.23 0.69 7.07
C GLY A 18 13.20 0.70 8.25
N ARG A 19 13.64 1.87 8.75
CA ARG A 19 14.67 2.03 9.81
C ARG A 19 14.56 1.10 11.03
N ARG A 20 13.35 0.64 11.37
CA ARG A 20 13.09 -0.32 12.46
C ARG A 20 13.59 -1.75 12.19
N MET A 21 13.87 -2.09 10.93
CA MET A 21 14.30 -3.44 10.53
C MET A 21 15.80 -3.68 10.69
N GLN A 22 16.59 -2.65 11.04
CA GLN A 22 18.04 -2.77 11.29
C GLN A 22 18.84 -3.43 10.15
N THR A 23 18.29 -3.47 8.94
CA THR A 23 18.94 -3.97 7.73
C THR A 23 19.28 -2.82 6.80
N GLU A 24 20.43 -2.90 6.11
CA GLU A 24 20.78 -1.96 5.04
C GLU A 24 19.85 -2.09 3.83
N CYS A 25 19.25 -3.27 3.64
CA CYS A 25 18.25 -3.50 2.61
C CYS A 25 16.88 -2.99 3.08
N PRO A 26 16.19 -2.11 2.31
CA PRO A 26 14.82 -1.73 2.61
C PRO A 26 13.89 -2.95 2.62
N LYS A 27 13.03 -3.03 3.64
CA LYS A 27 12.20 -4.21 3.92
C LYS A 27 11.34 -4.69 2.75
N GLN A 28 10.87 -3.77 1.91
CA GLN A 28 10.04 -4.05 0.75
C GLN A 28 10.76 -4.87 -0.33
N TYR A 29 12.10 -4.88 -0.33
CA TYR A 29 12.93 -5.69 -1.22
C TYR A 29 13.40 -7.01 -0.61
N LEU A 30 13.05 -7.29 0.65
CA LEU A 30 13.29 -8.61 1.21
C LEU A 30 12.43 -9.63 0.47
N SER A 31 12.96 -10.84 0.30
CA SER A 31 12.30 -11.90 -0.45
C SER A 31 11.58 -12.88 0.47
N ILE A 32 10.39 -13.30 0.07
CA ILE A 32 9.67 -14.45 0.63
C ILE A 32 9.51 -15.44 -0.52
N GLY A 33 10.21 -16.57 -0.45
CA GLY A 33 10.34 -17.47 -1.58
C GLY A 33 11.15 -16.82 -2.71
N ASN A 34 10.59 -16.79 -3.92
CA ASN A 34 11.22 -16.27 -5.13
C ASN A 34 10.80 -14.84 -5.50
N GLN A 35 10.05 -14.16 -4.64
CA GLN A 35 9.52 -12.81 -4.90
C GLN A 35 9.77 -11.90 -3.71
N THR A 36 10.01 -10.62 -4.00
CA THR A 36 10.10 -9.56 -2.99
C THR A 36 8.76 -9.31 -2.31
N ILE A 37 8.79 -8.75 -1.10
CA ILE A 37 7.59 -8.32 -0.37
C ILE A 37 6.77 -7.31 -1.18
N LEU A 38 7.44 -6.44 -1.95
CA LEU A 38 6.81 -5.53 -2.90
C LEU A 38 6.07 -6.29 -4.01
N GLU A 39 6.72 -7.25 -4.66
CA GLU A 39 6.10 -8.08 -5.70
C GLU A 39 4.88 -8.83 -5.20
N HIS A 40 4.95 -9.47 -4.03
CA HIS A 40 3.79 -10.13 -3.42
C HIS A 40 2.61 -9.16 -3.24
N SER A 41 2.89 -7.96 -2.71
CA SER A 41 1.86 -6.95 -2.49
C SER A 41 1.25 -6.44 -3.80
N VAL A 42 2.06 -6.20 -4.83
CA VAL A 42 1.60 -5.67 -6.12
C VAL A 42 0.84 -6.74 -6.92
N HIS A 43 1.32 -7.98 -6.94
CA HIS A 43 0.62 -9.09 -7.60
C HIS A 43 -0.74 -9.37 -6.96
N ALA A 44 -0.88 -9.26 -5.63
CA ALA A 44 -2.16 -9.39 -4.96
C ALA A 44 -3.19 -8.36 -5.44
N LEU A 45 -2.77 -7.13 -5.78
CA LEU A 45 -3.65 -6.09 -6.33
C LEU A 45 -3.98 -6.35 -7.80
N LEU A 46 -2.98 -6.66 -8.61
CA LEU A 46 -3.13 -6.93 -10.06
C LEU A 46 -3.96 -8.19 -10.35
N ALA A 47 -4.06 -9.12 -9.40
CA ALA A 47 -4.92 -10.30 -9.53
C ALA A 47 -6.41 -9.95 -9.63
N HIS A 48 -6.85 -8.78 -9.15
CA HIS A 48 -8.25 -8.38 -9.22
C HIS A 48 -8.55 -7.60 -10.53
N PRO A 49 -9.51 -8.03 -11.37
CA PRO A 49 -9.74 -7.46 -12.70
C PRO A 49 -10.10 -5.97 -12.75
N ARG A 50 -10.62 -5.41 -11.64
CA ARG A 50 -10.91 -3.98 -11.51
C ARG A 50 -9.67 -3.10 -11.36
N VAL A 51 -8.55 -3.65 -10.88
CA VAL A 51 -7.30 -2.90 -10.73
C VAL A 51 -6.63 -2.83 -12.11
N LYS A 52 -6.80 -1.69 -12.78
CA LYS A 52 -6.27 -1.49 -14.14
C LYS A 52 -4.86 -0.93 -14.15
N HIS A 53 -4.50 -0.22 -13.09
CA HIS A 53 -3.23 0.48 -12.99
C HIS A 53 -2.71 0.47 -11.55
N VAL A 54 -1.41 0.40 -11.38
CA VAL A 54 -0.74 0.47 -10.08
C VAL A 54 0.36 1.51 -10.15
N VAL A 55 0.28 2.52 -9.29
CA VAL A 55 1.33 3.52 -9.10
C VAL A 55 2.15 3.16 -7.87
N ILE A 56 3.45 3.00 -8.04
CA ILE A 56 4.38 2.67 -6.97
C ILE A 56 5.23 3.90 -6.68
N ALA A 57 5.14 4.42 -5.45
CA ALA A 57 5.95 5.54 -5.01
C ALA A 57 7.21 5.03 -4.30
N ILE A 58 8.38 5.21 -4.92
CA ILE A 58 9.69 4.73 -4.41
C ILE A 58 10.52 5.88 -3.87
N SER A 59 11.60 5.60 -3.13
CA SER A 59 12.50 6.66 -2.69
C SER A 59 13.23 7.25 -3.91
N PRO A 60 13.44 8.58 -3.96
CA PRO A 60 14.40 9.15 -4.90
C PRO A 60 15.75 8.42 -4.78
N GLY A 61 16.32 8.02 -5.92
CA GLY A 61 17.59 7.28 -5.98
C GLY A 61 17.50 5.78 -5.66
N ASP A 62 16.30 5.21 -5.53
CA ASP A 62 16.13 3.77 -5.37
C ASP A 62 16.42 3.01 -6.66
N SER A 63 17.62 2.43 -6.73
CA SER A 63 18.08 1.65 -7.88
C SER A 63 17.60 0.20 -7.89
N ARG A 64 16.99 -0.30 -6.80
CA ARG A 64 16.57 -1.71 -6.68
C ARG A 64 15.28 -1.97 -7.43
N PHE A 65 14.34 -1.02 -7.41
CA PHE A 65 13.08 -1.15 -8.13
C PHE A 65 13.29 -1.44 -9.62
N ALA A 66 14.22 -0.75 -10.27
CA ALA A 66 14.53 -0.90 -11.68
C ALA A 66 15.04 -2.31 -12.07
N GLN A 67 15.46 -3.11 -11.10
CA GLN A 67 15.95 -4.47 -11.30
C GLN A 67 14.83 -5.52 -11.19
N LEU A 68 13.65 -5.13 -10.69
CA LEU A 68 12.51 -6.03 -10.54
C LEU A 68 11.73 -6.17 -11.86
N PRO A 69 11.09 -7.33 -12.12
CA PRO A 69 10.18 -7.51 -13.25
C PRO A 69 9.06 -6.46 -13.29
N LEU A 70 8.64 -5.94 -12.13
CA LEU A 70 7.64 -4.89 -12.01
C LEU A 70 7.99 -3.61 -12.79
N ALA A 71 9.28 -3.30 -12.96
CA ALA A 71 9.71 -2.09 -13.66
C ALA A 71 9.30 -2.08 -15.15
N ASN A 72 9.06 -3.25 -15.73
CA ASN A 72 8.67 -3.41 -17.13
C ASN A 72 7.19 -3.78 -17.31
N HIS A 73 6.40 -3.79 -16.23
CA HIS A 73 5.01 -4.23 -16.30
C HIS A 73 4.12 -3.14 -16.91
N PRO A 74 3.29 -3.43 -17.93
CA PRO A 74 2.54 -2.41 -18.68
C PRO A 74 1.48 -1.67 -17.86
N GLN A 75 1.06 -2.24 -16.73
CA GLN A 75 0.07 -1.64 -15.83
C GLN A 75 0.69 -0.91 -14.64
N ILE A 76 2.02 -0.79 -14.57
CA ILE A 76 2.72 -0.17 -13.44
C ILE A 76 3.34 1.15 -13.87
N THR A 77 3.11 2.20 -13.08
CA THR A 77 3.84 3.46 -13.15
C THR A 77 4.65 3.63 -11.87
N VAL A 78 5.87 4.14 -12.00
CA VAL A 78 6.71 4.48 -10.85
C VAL A 78 6.80 5.99 -10.72
N VAL A 79 6.75 6.47 -9.47
CA VAL A 79 6.94 7.88 -9.12
C VAL A 79 7.88 8.00 -7.93
N ASP A 80 8.51 9.16 -7.81
CA ASP A 80 9.25 9.50 -6.59
C ASP A 80 8.27 9.81 -5.45
N GLY A 81 8.47 9.14 -4.32
CA GLY A 81 7.80 9.41 -3.06
C GLY A 81 8.41 10.59 -2.31
N GLY A 82 7.85 10.88 -1.13
CA GLY A 82 8.30 11.96 -0.27
C GLY A 82 8.83 11.50 1.08
N ASP A 83 9.09 12.46 1.96
CA ASP A 83 9.71 12.24 3.28
C ASP A 83 8.82 11.39 4.20
N GLU A 84 7.50 11.62 4.17
CA GLU A 84 6.54 10.82 4.91
C GLU A 84 5.72 9.89 4.00
N ARG A 85 5.03 8.94 4.66
CA ARG A 85 4.09 8.05 3.98
C ARG A 85 2.99 8.85 3.28
N ALA A 86 2.51 9.92 3.90
CA ALA A 86 1.44 10.75 3.33
C ALA A 86 1.88 11.43 2.03
N ASP A 87 3.11 11.96 1.98
CA ASP A 87 3.68 12.59 0.78
C ASP A 87 3.83 11.57 -0.35
N SER A 88 4.28 10.37 -0.02
CA SER A 88 4.41 9.27 -0.98
C SER A 88 3.07 8.83 -1.55
N VAL A 89 2.03 8.78 -0.71
CA VAL A 89 0.66 8.51 -1.17
C VAL A 89 0.19 9.63 -2.09
N LEU A 90 0.41 10.89 -1.71
CA LEU A 90 0.00 12.05 -2.51
C LEU A 90 0.68 12.08 -3.88
N ALA A 91 1.97 11.76 -3.95
CA ALA A 91 2.70 11.63 -5.22
C ALA A 91 2.07 10.56 -6.11
N GLY A 92 1.74 9.39 -5.54
CA GLY A 92 1.04 8.34 -6.27
C GLY A 92 -0.36 8.75 -6.75
N LEU A 93 -1.12 9.48 -5.92
CA LEU A 93 -2.44 10.01 -6.29
C LEU A 93 -2.38 10.97 -7.47
N LYS A 94 -1.34 11.81 -7.55
CA LYS A 94 -1.15 12.73 -8.69
C LYS A 94 -0.93 12.01 -10.01
N ALA A 95 -0.42 10.78 -9.98
CA ALA A 95 -0.21 9.92 -11.15
C ALA A 95 -1.34 8.90 -11.36
N ALA A 96 -2.42 8.94 -10.55
CA ALA A 96 -3.52 7.99 -10.66
C ALA A 96 -4.42 8.20 -11.90
N GLY A 97 -4.23 9.31 -12.62
CA GLY A 97 -5.01 9.66 -13.81
C GLY A 97 -6.47 9.97 -13.48
N ASP A 98 -7.37 9.61 -14.40
CA ASP A 98 -8.81 9.88 -14.29
C ASP A 98 -9.59 8.75 -13.58
N ALA A 99 -8.92 7.95 -12.75
CA ALA A 99 -9.58 6.89 -12.00
C ALA A 99 -10.54 7.48 -10.96
N GLN A 100 -11.79 7.00 -10.96
CA GLN A 100 -12.82 7.48 -10.01
C GLN A 100 -12.59 6.94 -8.60
N TRP A 101 -11.95 5.77 -8.50
CA TRP A 101 -11.63 5.10 -7.25
C TRP A 101 -10.15 4.77 -7.17
N VAL A 102 -9.58 5.05 -6.00
CA VAL A 102 -8.18 4.72 -5.71
C VAL A 102 -8.10 3.77 -4.53
N LEU A 103 -7.25 2.74 -4.67
CA LEU A 103 -6.92 1.79 -3.62
C LEU A 103 -5.50 2.03 -3.12
N VAL A 104 -5.35 2.49 -1.87
CA VAL A 104 -4.01 2.67 -1.27
C VAL A 104 -3.64 1.43 -0.45
N HIS A 105 -2.54 0.76 -0.82
CA HIS A 105 -2.09 -0.47 -0.14
C HIS A 105 -0.61 -0.40 0.25
N ASP A 106 -0.27 -0.75 1.48
CA ASP A 106 1.11 -0.71 1.95
C ASP A 106 1.96 -1.80 1.28
N ALA A 107 3.12 -1.42 0.71
CA ALA A 107 4.09 -2.37 0.15
C ALA A 107 4.57 -3.43 1.16
N ALA A 108 4.46 -3.17 2.47
CA ALA A 108 4.90 -4.08 3.53
C ALA A 108 3.81 -5.04 4.02
N ARG A 109 2.70 -5.20 3.27
CA ARG A 109 1.60 -6.11 3.59
C ARG A 109 1.42 -7.13 2.44
N PRO A 110 2.33 -8.11 2.30
CA PRO A 110 2.33 -9.05 1.18
C PRO A 110 1.21 -10.09 1.24
N CYS A 111 0.57 -10.27 2.40
CA CYS A 111 -0.41 -11.34 2.65
C CYS A 111 -1.86 -10.90 2.41
N LEU A 112 -2.12 -10.02 1.42
CA LEU A 112 -3.49 -9.62 1.09
C LEU A 112 -4.22 -10.76 0.38
N HIS A 113 -5.33 -11.23 0.95
CA HIS A 113 -6.17 -12.24 0.32
C HIS A 113 -7.17 -11.63 -0.67
N GLN A 114 -7.50 -12.41 -1.70
CA GLN A 114 -8.39 -11.95 -2.79
C GLN A 114 -9.83 -11.74 -2.35
N ASP A 115 -10.32 -12.50 -1.37
CA ASP A 115 -11.68 -12.35 -0.85
C ASP A 115 -11.83 -11.04 -0.06
N ASP A 116 -10.81 -10.66 0.73
CA ASP A 116 -10.75 -9.36 1.40
C ASP A 116 -10.74 -8.21 0.39
N LEU A 117 -9.90 -8.30 -0.64
CA LEU A 117 -9.82 -7.28 -1.69
C LEU A 117 -11.16 -7.14 -2.44
N ALA A 118 -11.78 -8.26 -2.81
CA ALA A 118 -13.07 -8.24 -3.50
C ALA A 118 -14.18 -7.60 -2.63
N ARG A 119 -14.23 -7.95 -1.33
CA ARG A 119 -15.17 -7.33 -0.39
C ARG A 119 -14.96 -5.83 -0.24
N LEU A 120 -13.70 -5.37 -0.19
CA LEU A 120 -13.39 -3.94 -0.11
C LEU A 120 -13.83 -3.21 -1.39
N LEU A 121 -13.57 -3.79 -2.56
CA LEU A 121 -13.92 -3.19 -3.86
C LEU A 121 -15.43 -3.19 -4.14
N ALA A 122 -16.21 -4.02 -3.45
CA ALA A 122 -17.67 -3.96 -3.52
C ALA A 122 -18.23 -2.64 -2.96
N LEU A 123 -17.48 -1.92 -2.11
CA LEU A 123 -17.89 -0.62 -1.57
C LEU A 123 -18.05 0.45 -2.66
N ILE A 124 -17.44 0.28 -3.82
CA ILE A 124 -17.61 1.17 -4.98
C ILE A 124 -19.09 1.30 -5.38
N GLU A 125 -19.87 0.25 -5.17
CA GLU A 125 -21.29 0.19 -5.55
C GLU A 125 -22.22 0.71 -4.44
N THR A 126 -21.76 0.66 -3.19
CA THR A 126 -22.62 0.88 -2.01
C THR A 126 -22.24 2.11 -1.19
N SER A 127 -21.08 2.72 -1.42
CA SER A 127 -20.56 3.84 -0.63
C SER A 127 -20.09 4.97 -1.53
N ARG A 128 -20.40 6.22 -1.13
CA ARG A 128 -19.85 7.43 -1.78
C ARG A 128 -18.56 7.94 -1.12
N THR A 129 -18.16 7.34 0.00
CA THR A 129 -16.99 7.78 0.79
C THR A 129 -15.85 6.76 0.74
N GLY A 130 -16.16 5.47 0.56
CA GLY A 130 -15.20 4.37 0.60
C GLY A 130 -15.14 3.65 1.94
N GLY A 131 -14.00 2.99 2.21
CA GLY A 131 -13.76 2.23 3.44
C GLY A 131 -12.37 1.61 3.48
N ILE A 132 -12.09 0.85 4.55
CA ILE A 132 -10.80 0.16 4.77
C ILE A 132 -11.02 -1.28 5.23
N LEU A 133 -10.02 -2.13 5.00
CA LEU A 133 -9.94 -3.41 5.71
C LEU A 133 -9.47 -3.19 7.15
N ALA A 134 -10.14 -3.84 8.10
CA ALA A 134 -9.84 -3.75 9.52
C ALA A 134 -10.09 -5.08 10.22
N ALA A 135 -9.35 -5.33 11.30
CA ALA A 135 -9.51 -6.51 12.16
C ALA A 135 -9.93 -6.07 13.57
N PRO A 136 -10.94 -6.70 14.19
CA PRO A 136 -11.32 -6.41 15.57
C PRO A 136 -10.18 -6.70 16.56
N VAL A 137 -9.99 -5.80 17.53
CA VAL A 137 -9.01 -5.99 18.60
C VAL A 137 -9.46 -7.13 19.51
N ARG A 138 -8.52 -8.02 19.88
CA ARG A 138 -8.78 -9.14 20.79
C ARG A 138 -8.20 -8.93 22.19
N ASP A 139 -7.07 -8.23 22.27
CA ASP A 139 -6.36 -7.99 23.53
C ASP A 139 -6.92 -6.81 24.30
N THR A 140 -6.71 -6.82 25.62
CA THR A 140 -7.07 -5.67 26.47
C THR A 140 -6.13 -4.50 26.19
N MET A 141 -6.68 -3.40 25.70
CA MET A 141 -5.93 -2.17 25.45
C MET A 141 -5.68 -1.41 26.77
N LYS A 142 -4.41 -1.01 27.00
CA LYS A 142 -4.02 -0.14 28.12
C LYS A 142 -3.41 1.15 27.57
N ARG A 143 -3.82 2.29 28.12
CA ARG A 143 -3.22 3.60 27.82
C ARG A 143 -2.19 3.93 28.89
N ALA A 144 -0.98 4.30 28.49
CA ALA A 144 0.07 4.73 29.41
C ALA A 144 -0.11 6.19 29.84
N GLU A 145 0.41 6.56 31.01
CA GLU A 145 0.57 7.96 31.41
C GLU A 145 1.60 8.69 30.51
N PRO A 146 1.43 10.00 30.27
CA PRO A 146 2.44 10.77 29.55
C PRO A 146 3.83 10.65 30.18
N GLY A 147 4.82 10.20 29.40
CA GLY A 147 6.22 10.08 29.83
C GLY A 147 6.53 8.95 30.80
N LYS A 148 5.58 8.04 31.10
CA LYS A 148 5.80 6.93 32.04
C LYS A 148 5.26 5.62 31.49
N ASN A 149 5.95 4.52 31.80
CA ASN A 149 5.48 3.16 31.51
C ASN A 149 4.51 2.65 32.59
N ALA A 150 3.53 3.46 32.96
CA ALA A 150 2.48 3.14 33.94
C ALA A 150 1.10 3.25 33.28
N ILE A 151 0.17 2.36 33.63
CA ILE A 151 -1.21 2.39 33.11
C ILE A 151 -1.90 3.64 33.67
N CYS A 152 -2.47 4.45 32.79
CA CYS A 152 -3.21 5.65 33.16
C CYS A 152 -4.40 5.25 34.05
N SER A 153 -4.40 5.73 35.29
CA SER A 153 -5.58 5.65 36.15
C SER A 153 -6.56 6.75 35.73
N TYR A 154 -7.77 6.36 35.34
CA TYR A 154 -8.85 7.33 35.15
C TYR A 154 -9.14 8.01 36.49
N ARG A 155 -8.81 9.30 36.59
CA ARG A 155 -9.47 10.25 37.49
C ARG A 155 -10.07 11.35 36.64
#